data_AF-A0A8S3CCR8-F1
#
_entry.id   AF-A0A8S3CCR8-F1
#
_cell.length_a   1.000
_cell.length_b   1.000
_cell.length_c   1.000
_cell.angle_alpha   90.00
_cell.angle_beta   90.00
_cell.angle_gamma   90.00
#
_symmetry.space_group_name_H-M   'P 1'
#
loop_
_entity.id
_entity.type
_entity.pdbx_description
1 polymer ?
#
loop_
_entity_poly.entity_id
_entity_poly.type
_entity_poly.pdbx_seq_one_letter_code
_entity_poly.pdbx_strand_id
1 'polypeptide(L)'
;SIPIRDEPKTRCVYLPLGSRWYDFWTETIHEGGQTNVASASLDTLPIFVREGSIIPMTQVMQYVDEVTDAPYEIRIYRGAD
;
A
#
# COMPACT_ATOMS: atom_id res chain seq x y z
N SER A 1 -23.10 -11.79 25.46
CA SER A 1 -21.81 -11.88 24.77
C SER A 1 -21.04 -10.62 25.06
N ILE A 2 -19.75 -10.72 25.42
CA ILE A 2 -18.89 -9.53 25.55
C ILE A 2 -18.31 -9.30 24.15
N PRO A 3 -18.60 -8.19 23.46
CA PRO A 3 -18.03 -7.94 22.15
C PRO A 3 -16.53 -7.67 22.30
N ILE A 4 -15.69 -8.47 21.61
CA ILE A 4 -14.25 -8.21 21.47
C ILE A 4 -14.12 -7.06 20.48
N ARG A 5 -14.30 -5.81 20.94
CA ARG A 5 -14.38 -4.64 20.07
C ARG A 5 -13.03 -3.98 19.77
N ASP A 6 -12.00 -4.18 20.58
CA ASP A 6 -10.81 -3.30 20.55
C ASP A 6 -9.47 -4.02 20.57
N GLU A 7 -9.35 -5.21 19.97
CA GLU A 7 -8.02 -5.78 19.74
C GLU A 7 -7.44 -5.21 18.43
N PRO A 8 -6.25 -4.57 18.44
CA PRO A 8 -5.68 -3.99 17.25
C PRO A 8 -5.47 -5.08 16.20
N LYS A 9 -6.20 -4.97 15.09
CA LYS A 9 -6.07 -5.89 13.98
C LYS A 9 -4.75 -5.59 13.29
N THR A 10 -3.80 -6.52 13.40
CA THR A 10 -2.45 -6.37 12.84
C THR A 10 -2.07 -7.61 12.05
N ARG A 11 -1.11 -7.45 11.14
CA ARG A 11 -0.55 -8.54 10.36
C ARG A 11 0.96 -8.40 10.27
N CYS A 12 1.67 -9.50 10.50
CA CYS A 12 3.10 -9.58 10.22
C CYS A 12 3.31 -9.68 8.69
N VAL A 13 4.02 -8.71 8.13
CA VAL A 13 4.34 -8.63 6.69
C VAL A 13 5.86 -8.61 6.55
N TYR A 14 6.41 -9.64 5.91
CA TYR A 14 7.82 -9.64 5.56
C TYR A 14 8.04 -8.74 4.34
N LEU A 15 8.93 -7.76 4.47
CA LEU A 15 9.41 -6.92 3.39
C LEU A 15 10.72 -7.51 2.87
N PRO A 16 10.78 -7.97 1.60
CA PRO A 16 11.98 -8.56 1.04
C PRO A 16 13.21 -7.65 1.12
N LEU A 17 14.37 -8.25 1.39
CA LEU A 17 15.67 -7.57 1.34
C LEU A 17 15.99 -7.07 -0.08
N GLY A 18 16.80 -6.01 -0.16
CA GLY A 18 17.35 -5.51 -1.41
C GLY A 18 16.62 -4.29 -1.98
N SER A 19 15.60 -3.79 -1.27
CA SER A 19 14.94 -2.53 -1.59
C SER A 19 14.27 -1.95 -0.34
N ARG A 20 14.08 -0.64 -0.34
CA ARG A 20 13.15 0.04 0.56
C ARG A 20 11.72 -0.08 0.04
N TRP A 21 10.78 0.05 0.97
CA TRP A 21 9.36 -0.14 0.75
C TRP A 21 8.59 1.04 1.30
N TYR A 22 7.68 1.58 0.52
CA TYR A 22 6.79 2.66 0.89
C TYR A 22 5.46 2.07 1.38
N ASP A 23 4.99 2.46 2.55
CA ASP A 23 3.60 2.26 2.94
C ASP A 23 2.70 3.08 2.00
N PHE A 24 1.77 2.42 1.31
CA PHE A 24 0.95 3.06 0.27
C PHE A 24 0.04 4.18 0.80
N TRP A 25 -0.34 4.10 2.08
CA TRP A 25 -1.29 5.02 2.70
C TRP A 25 -0.60 6.23 3.33
N THR A 26 0.53 5.99 3.99
CA THR A 26 1.24 7.00 4.78
C THR A 26 2.49 7.56 4.11
N GLU A 27 2.92 6.94 3.01
CA GLU A 27 4.19 7.22 2.32
C GLU A 27 5.44 6.98 3.18
N THR A 28 5.29 6.37 4.37
CA THR A 28 6.40 6.03 5.26
C THR A 28 7.31 5.01 4.59
N ILE A 29 8.63 5.23 4.68
CA ILE A 29 9.63 4.33 4.11
C ILE A 29 10.08 3.31 5.17
N HIS A 30 10.15 2.06 4.76
CA HIS A 30 10.65 0.93 5.54
C HIS A 30 11.82 0.28 4.82
N GLU A 31 12.87 -0.07 5.56
CA GLU A 31 13.97 -0.89 5.04
C GLU A 31 13.47 -2.31 4.74
N GLY A 32 14.00 -2.94 3.69
CA GLY A 32 13.75 -4.34 3.39
C GLY A 32 14.54 -5.30 4.28
N GLY A 33 14.20 -6.59 4.21
CA GLY A 33 14.87 -7.66 4.96
C GLY A 33 14.33 -7.88 6.37
N GLN A 34 13.18 -7.28 6.70
CA GLN A 34 12.57 -7.35 8.02
C GLN A 34 11.06 -7.63 7.93
N THR A 35 10.50 -8.11 9.04
CA THR A 35 9.05 -8.30 9.18
C THR A 35 8.46 -7.13 9.95
N ASN A 36 7.52 -6.43 9.32
CA ASN A 36 6.80 -5.32 9.93
C ASN A 36 5.48 -5.83 10.53
N VAL A 37 5.13 -5.32 11.72
CA VAL A 37 3.78 -5.48 12.28
C VAL A 37 2.93 -4.33 11.73
N ALA A 38 2.21 -4.61 10.65
CA ALA A 38 1.40 -3.61 9.97
C ALA A 38 -0.02 -3.54 10.55
N SER A 39 -0.59 -2.33 10.57
CA SER A 39 -2.01 -2.15 10.85
C SER A 39 -2.83 -2.83 9.76
N ALA A 40 -3.82 -3.61 10.17
CA ALA A 40 -4.73 -4.36 9.29
C ALA A 40 -6.15 -4.21 9.82
N SER A 41 -6.59 -2.96 10.05
CA SER A 41 -7.97 -2.65 10.40
C SER A 41 -8.94 -3.19 9.35
N LEU A 42 -10.21 -3.37 9.72
CA LEU A 42 -11.22 -3.86 8.77
C LEU A 42 -11.35 -2.97 7.52
N ASP A 43 -11.05 -1.68 7.66
CA ASP A 43 -11.18 -0.69 6.59
C ASP A 43 -9.88 -0.44 5.82
N THR A 44 -8.75 -1.00 6.26
CA THR A 44 -7.43 -0.70 5.66
C THR A 44 -6.56 -1.95 5.57
N LEU A 45 -6.22 -2.33 4.33
CA LEU A 45 -5.27 -3.40 4.07
C LEU A 45 -3.83 -2.88 4.13
N PRO A 46 -2.88 -3.66 4.69
CA PRO A 46 -1.47 -3.29 4.65
C PRO A 46 -0.92 -3.47 3.23
N ILE A 47 -0.56 -2.37 2.57
CA ILE A 47 -0.03 -2.34 1.20
C ILE A 47 1.32 -1.63 1.21
N PHE A 48 2.34 -2.28 0.66
CA PHE A 48 3.69 -1.73 0.54
C PHE A 48 4.12 -1.74 -0.92
N VAL A 49 4.67 -0.61 -1.37
CA VAL A 49 5.17 -0.40 -2.73
C VAL A 49 6.69 -0.38 -2.71
N ARG A 50 7.32 -1.13 -3.61
CA ARG A 50 8.77 -1.16 -3.71
C ARG A 50 9.31 0.18 -4.24
N GLU A 51 10.42 0.68 -3.70
CA GLU A 51 11.11 1.82 -4.32
C GLU A 51 11.49 1.54 -5.79
N GLY A 52 11.52 2.58 -6.62
CA GLY A 52 11.64 2.52 -8.07
C GLY A 52 10.31 2.25 -8.81
N SER A 53 9.21 1.97 -8.10
CA SER A 53 7.93 1.68 -8.76
C SER A 53 7.26 2.93 -9.33
N ILE A 54 6.70 2.81 -10.53
CA ILE A 54 5.85 3.81 -11.17
C ILE A 54 4.44 3.23 -11.28
N ILE A 55 3.48 3.82 -10.57
CA ILE A 55 2.10 3.33 -10.52
C ILE A 55 1.16 4.36 -11.15
N PRO A 56 0.57 4.08 -12.33
CA PRO A 56 -0.52 4.87 -12.87
C PRO A 56 -1.81 4.56 -12.11
N MET A 57 -2.45 5.60 -11.60
CA MET A 57 -3.74 5.58 -10.94
C MET A 57 -4.72 6.40 -11.75
N THR A 58 -6.00 6.06 -11.69
CA THR A 58 -7.07 6.87 -12.30
C THR A 58 -8.23 6.99 -11.32
N GLN A 59 -9.22 7.80 -11.69
CA GLN A 59 -10.43 7.98 -10.91
C GLN A 59 -11.20 6.66 -10.76
N VAL A 60 -11.96 6.55 -9.67
CA VAL A 60 -12.83 5.40 -9.44
C VAL A 60 -13.93 5.36 -10.52
N MET A 61 -14.14 4.18 -11.11
CA MET A 61 -15.18 3.90 -12.11
C MET A 61 -15.97 2.65 -11.71
N GLN A 62 -17.17 2.49 -12.26
CA GLN A 62 -18.06 1.35 -11.99
C GLN A 62 -17.73 0.14 -12.87
N TYR A 63 -17.16 0.38 -14.06
CA TYR A 63 -16.74 -0.64 -14.99
C TYR A 63 -15.53 -0.15 -15.80
N VAL A 64 -14.84 -1.10 -16.46
CA VAL A 64 -13.70 -0.78 -17.32
C VAL A 64 -14.14 0.09 -18.50
N ASP A 65 -13.32 1.06 -18.89
CA ASP A 65 -13.56 1.97 -20.03
C ASP A 65 -14.80 2.88 -19.92
N GLU A 66 -15.37 3.05 -18.72
CA GLU A 66 -16.48 4.01 -18.48
C GLU A 66 -16.12 5.44 -18.90
N VAL A 67 -14.86 5.83 -18.70
CA VAL A 67 -14.29 7.09 -19.19
C VAL A 67 -13.01 6.79 -19.96
N THR A 68 -13.11 6.73 -21.29
CA THR A 68 -12.04 6.28 -22.19
C THR A 68 -10.75 7.11 -22.10
N ASP A 69 -10.87 8.42 -21.85
CA ASP A 69 -9.74 9.36 -21.73
C ASP A 69 -9.62 9.94 -20.32
N ALA A 70 -9.87 9.11 -19.30
CA ALA A 70 -9.71 9.56 -17.92
C ALA A 70 -8.27 10.00 -17.64
N PRO A 71 -8.08 11.10 -16.90
CA PRO A 71 -6.75 11.53 -16.51
C PRO A 71 -6.09 10.48 -15.61
N TYR A 72 -4.77 10.38 -15.73
CA TYR A 72 -3.94 9.52 -14.89
C TYR A 72 -3.16 10.35 -13.88
N GLU A 73 -3.20 9.92 -12.63
CA GLU A 73 -2.24 10.31 -11.61
C GLU A 73 -1.07 9.31 -11.65
N ILE A 74 0.14 9.80 -11.92
CA ILE A 74 1.33 8.95 -11.91
C ILE A 74 2.03 9.08 -10.57
N ARG A 75 2.01 8.02 -9.77
CA ARG A 75 2.76 7.94 -8.51
C ARG A 75 4.15 7.36 -8.77
N ILE A 76 5.18 8.13 -8.46
CA ILE A 76 6.58 7.73 -8.62
C ILE A 76 7.20 7.54 -7.25
N TYR A 77 7.45 6.28 -6.89
CA TYR A 77 8.12 5.91 -5.65
C TYR A 77 9.62 5.88 -5.91
N ARG A 78 10.31 6.99 -5.64
CA ARG A 78 11.73 7.18 -5.98
C ARG A 78 12.65 6.27 -5.15
N GLY A 79 13.90 6.13 -5.57
CA GLY A 79 14.94 5.47 -4.76
C GLY A 79 15.65 4.29 -5.42
N ALA A 80 15.16 3.82 -6.57
CA ALA A 80 15.83 2.86 -7.45
C ALA A 80 15.46 3.17 -8.91
N ASP A 81 16.33 2.76 -9.85
CA ASP A 81 16.21 2.94 -11.30
C ASP A 81 16.04 1.59 -12.02
#